data_AF-A0A9J6PQ03-F1
#
_entry.id   AF-A0A9J6PQ03-F1
#
_cell.length_a   1.000
_cell.length_b   1.000
_cell.length_c   1.000
_cell.angle_alpha   90.00
_cell.angle_beta   90.00
_cell.angle_gamma   90.00
#
_symmetry.space_group_name_H-M   'P 1'
#
loop_
_entity.id
_entity.type
_entity.pdbx_description
1 polymer ?
#
loop_
_entity_poly.entity_id
_entity_poly.type
_entity_poly.pdbx_seq_one_letter_code
_entity_poly.pdbx_strand_id
1 'polypeptide(L)'
;MTDPHLQVAAIQFEPTQFRKEENISQLLALAGAAAQDGARLIVMPEMGTTGYCWRDRSEVAPFVETVDGATCQRFCALAREHDCYLVLGMPEVDAESGLYYNSAVLIGPQGVTGVHRKTHPYISEPKWAANGDLGHQVFATPIGNIALLICMDIHFIETARLAAVGGAQIICHISNWLAERTPAPYWLTRAWENGCALIESNRWGWERGVQFSGGSCVVDGDGKLLAARDSGDGIVAAQISLPQHNPALAKRRPELYQRLMTNTFSWNPADFFGLYGMEPLPPGKQSQVAVAQFTPQIGPELNLCRMREMAQAAKCAGAELLVFPEKALTGGSGREQAIDASHPAVAQFLQLALELDMALLAGWIEQEGDAFYNSALLVGAQGVIANYRQIHLNAADQRWATAGECWVTADLPCGRVGLLLGEDLLIPEAGRILALEGCDLLACPAALGEPLPLAHSGTVIRHNYPIPTGADPLHCLLPRVRAGENNLWLAFANSCDAQAGSFGISGIYGPDTFAFPRNEAKVVQAEGMVTLTIDTGDSSTPYPTHVVRRKDLVLMRQPHYYRALVARRPT
;
A
#
# COMPACT_ATOMS: atom_id res chain seq x y z
N MET A 1 19.41 27.28 -12.51
CA MET A 1 17.96 27.19 -12.31
C MET A 1 17.51 25.94 -13.04
N THR A 2 17.32 24.85 -12.32
CA THR A 2 16.78 23.60 -12.89
C THR A 2 15.33 23.87 -13.29
N ASP A 3 14.96 23.43 -14.49
CA ASP A 3 13.56 23.38 -14.91
C ASP A 3 12.75 22.65 -13.80
N PRO A 4 11.67 23.24 -13.26
CA PRO A 4 10.84 22.55 -12.25
C PRO A 4 10.17 21.29 -12.81
N HIS A 5 10.19 21.11 -14.15
CA HIS A 5 9.63 19.98 -14.83
C HIS A 5 10.70 19.11 -15.50
N LEU A 6 10.52 17.79 -15.42
CA LEU A 6 11.39 16.80 -16.06
C LEU A 6 10.57 15.97 -17.04
N GLN A 7 11.01 15.93 -18.31
CA GLN A 7 10.44 15.01 -19.29
C GLN A 7 10.98 13.60 -19.04
N VAL A 8 10.07 12.67 -18.78
CA VAL A 8 10.38 11.26 -18.48
C VAL A 8 9.64 10.33 -19.42
N ALA A 9 10.14 9.11 -19.58
CA ALA A 9 9.50 8.07 -20.36
C ALA A 9 9.58 6.70 -19.68
N ALA A 10 8.49 5.94 -19.75
CA ALA A 10 8.47 4.51 -19.50
C ALA A 10 8.31 3.76 -20.83
N ILE A 11 9.06 2.68 -21.00
CA ILE A 11 8.96 1.80 -22.15
C ILE A 11 8.08 0.61 -21.78
N GLN A 12 7.01 0.36 -22.53
CA GLN A 12 6.32 -0.92 -22.50
C GLN A 12 6.90 -1.81 -23.59
N PHE A 13 7.31 -3.02 -23.24
CA PHE A 13 7.99 -3.92 -24.16
C PHE A 13 7.65 -5.39 -23.87
N GLU A 14 7.44 -6.21 -24.89
CA GLU A 14 7.33 -7.67 -24.79
C GLU A 14 8.69 -8.32 -25.10
N PRO A 15 9.53 -8.61 -24.10
CA PRO A 15 10.77 -9.32 -24.35
C PRO A 15 10.49 -10.74 -24.82
N THR A 16 11.19 -11.18 -25.85
CA THR A 16 11.13 -12.57 -26.29
C THR A 16 12.18 -13.38 -25.54
N GLN A 17 11.73 -14.36 -24.75
CA GLN A 17 12.59 -15.26 -23.98
C GLN A 17 13.73 -15.82 -24.86
N PHE A 18 14.97 -15.78 -24.35
CA PHE A 18 16.20 -16.25 -25.00
C PHE A 18 16.72 -15.42 -26.18
N ARG A 19 15.94 -14.48 -26.74
CA ARG A 19 16.33 -13.65 -27.89
C ARG A 19 17.05 -12.38 -27.45
N LYS A 20 18.08 -12.54 -26.61
CA LYS A 20 18.73 -11.43 -25.89
C LYS A 20 19.18 -10.29 -26.81
N GLU A 21 19.85 -10.61 -27.91
CA GLU A 21 20.36 -9.58 -28.81
C GLU A 21 19.24 -8.83 -29.57
N GLU A 22 18.17 -9.53 -29.94
CA GLU A 22 16.99 -8.92 -30.57
C GLU A 22 16.28 -8.00 -29.56
N ASN A 23 16.14 -8.43 -28.30
CA ASN A 23 15.54 -7.64 -27.24
C ASN A 23 16.35 -6.36 -26.96
N ILE A 24 17.67 -6.47 -26.82
CA ILE A 24 18.55 -5.31 -26.58
C ILE A 24 18.46 -4.32 -27.75
N SER A 25 18.48 -4.82 -28.98
CA SER A 25 18.39 -3.96 -30.17
C SER A 25 17.08 -3.17 -30.23
N GLN A 26 15.96 -3.81 -29.88
CA GLN A 26 14.64 -3.16 -29.84
C GLN A 26 14.52 -2.16 -28.69
N LEU A 27 15.03 -2.51 -27.50
CA LEU A 27 15.06 -1.59 -26.36
C LEU A 27 15.92 -0.35 -26.64
N LEU A 28 17.09 -0.51 -27.27
CA LEU A 28 17.93 0.61 -27.69
C LEU A 28 17.19 1.52 -28.69
N ALA A 29 16.45 0.95 -29.64
CA ALA A 29 15.66 1.73 -30.59
C ALA A 29 14.54 2.53 -29.90
N LEU A 30 13.80 1.91 -28.99
CA LEU A 30 12.72 2.57 -28.23
C LEU A 30 13.27 3.65 -27.29
N ALA A 31 14.36 3.36 -26.58
CA ALA A 31 15.02 4.33 -25.70
C ALA A 31 15.63 5.49 -26.50
N GLY A 32 16.26 5.23 -27.64
CA GLY A 32 16.78 6.26 -28.53
C GLY A 32 15.68 7.17 -29.07
N ALA A 33 14.54 6.60 -29.48
CA ALA A 33 13.38 7.39 -29.89
C ALA A 33 12.83 8.26 -28.75
N ALA A 34 12.67 7.70 -27.54
CA ALA A 34 12.24 8.48 -26.37
C ALA A 34 13.21 9.63 -26.04
N ALA A 35 14.52 9.39 -26.16
CA ALA A 35 15.54 10.40 -25.92
C ALA A 35 15.53 11.51 -27.00
N GLN A 36 15.33 11.15 -28.27
CA GLN A 36 15.16 12.09 -29.39
C GLN A 36 13.91 12.96 -29.20
N ASP A 37 12.85 12.40 -28.61
CA ASP A 37 11.62 13.11 -28.24
C ASP A 37 11.75 13.92 -26.93
N GLY A 38 12.96 14.02 -26.37
CA GLY A 38 13.30 14.91 -25.26
C GLY A 38 13.23 14.29 -23.87
N ALA A 39 12.96 12.99 -23.73
CA ALA A 39 13.00 12.33 -22.43
C ALA A 39 14.43 12.32 -21.85
N ARG A 40 14.57 12.81 -20.61
CA ARG A 40 15.85 12.86 -19.88
C ARG A 40 16.04 11.71 -18.91
N LEU A 41 14.95 11.01 -18.56
CA LEU A 41 14.94 9.76 -17.81
C LEU A 41 14.05 8.75 -18.53
N ILE A 42 14.61 7.60 -18.92
CA ILE A 42 13.90 6.57 -19.67
C ILE A 42 14.01 5.25 -18.91
N VAL A 43 12.87 4.65 -18.59
CA VAL A 43 12.78 3.44 -17.77
C VAL A 43 12.32 2.28 -18.64
N MET A 44 13.04 1.16 -18.60
CA MET A 44 12.75 -0.05 -19.38
C MET A 44 12.36 -1.24 -18.47
N PRO A 45 11.60 -2.23 -18.97
CA PRO A 45 11.00 -3.24 -18.09
C PRO A 45 11.99 -4.14 -17.37
N GLU A 46 11.51 -4.75 -16.29
CA GLU A 46 12.21 -5.79 -15.54
C GLU A 46 12.60 -6.93 -16.48
N MET A 47 13.86 -7.37 -16.46
CA MET A 47 14.35 -8.46 -17.31
C MET A 47 14.07 -8.25 -18.82
N GLY A 48 13.90 -7.00 -19.26
CA GLY A 48 13.58 -6.65 -20.64
C GLY A 48 14.66 -7.10 -21.64
N THR A 49 15.88 -7.34 -21.18
CA THR A 49 16.98 -7.85 -22.02
C THR A 49 16.82 -9.32 -22.40
N THR A 50 16.07 -10.13 -21.64
CA THR A 50 16.15 -11.60 -21.79
C THR A 50 14.84 -12.36 -21.73
N GLY A 51 13.77 -11.78 -21.16
CA GLY A 51 12.60 -12.50 -20.68
C GLY A 51 12.74 -12.95 -19.22
N TYR A 52 11.65 -13.39 -18.61
CA TYR A 52 11.47 -13.51 -17.15
C TYR A 52 11.28 -14.95 -16.65
N CYS A 53 10.54 -15.77 -17.39
CA CYS A 53 10.05 -17.08 -16.95
C CYS A 53 11.12 -18.18 -16.98
N TRP A 54 12.20 -18.01 -16.22
CA TRP A 54 13.30 -18.98 -16.11
C TRP A 54 12.93 -20.19 -15.25
N ARG A 55 13.38 -21.37 -15.65
CA ARG A 55 13.18 -22.64 -14.93
C ARG A 55 14.05 -22.72 -13.69
N ASP A 56 15.34 -22.43 -13.85
CA ASP A 56 16.37 -22.60 -12.83
C ASP A 56 17.63 -21.80 -13.18
N ARG A 57 18.60 -21.82 -12.25
CA ARG A 57 19.92 -21.18 -12.40
C ARG A 57 20.69 -21.60 -13.66
N SER A 58 20.58 -22.85 -14.10
CA SER A 58 21.33 -23.34 -15.27
C SER A 58 20.77 -22.78 -16.58
N GLU A 59 19.46 -22.57 -16.66
CA GLU A 59 18.81 -22.05 -17.86
C GLU A 59 19.14 -20.57 -18.09
N VAL A 60 19.21 -19.77 -17.01
CA VAL A 60 19.55 -18.33 -17.10
C VAL A 60 21.06 -18.08 -17.22
N ALA A 61 21.91 -19.03 -16.80
CA ALA A 61 23.37 -18.84 -16.75
C ALA A 61 24.02 -18.32 -18.05
N PRO A 62 23.59 -18.68 -19.28
CA PRO A 62 24.16 -18.11 -20.51
C PRO A 62 23.79 -16.64 -20.75
N PHE A 63 22.84 -16.10 -19.99
CA PHE A 63 22.24 -14.79 -20.22
C PHE A 63 22.62 -13.75 -19.16
N VAL A 64 23.19 -14.17 -18.02
CA VAL A 64 23.69 -13.25 -16.99
C VAL A 64 24.89 -12.45 -17.49
N GLU A 65 25.00 -11.20 -17.06
CA GLU A 65 26.17 -10.35 -17.32
C GLU A 65 26.53 -9.55 -16.08
N THR A 66 27.79 -9.14 -15.97
CA THR A 66 28.18 -8.13 -14.98
C THR A 66 27.59 -6.76 -15.38
N VAL A 67 27.40 -5.86 -14.41
CA VAL A 67 26.83 -4.52 -14.68
C VAL A 67 27.74 -3.62 -15.54
N ASP A 68 29.02 -3.95 -15.68
CA ASP A 68 29.97 -3.31 -16.59
C ASP A 68 30.15 -4.08 -17.92
N GLY A 69 29.32 -5.11 -18.14
CA GLY A 69 29.32 -5.97 -19.32
C GLY A 69 28.86 -5.30 -20.61
N ALA A 70 28.89 -6.08 -21.70
CA ALA A 70 28.66 -5.59 -23.07
C ALA A 70 27.28 -4.96 -23.25
N THR A 71 26.24 -5.50 -22.61
CA THR A 71 24.90 -4.92 -22.66
C THR A 71 24.87 -3.52 -22.06
N CYS A 72 25.36 -3.35 -20.82
CA CYS A 72 25.38 -2.03 -20.18
C CYS A 72 26.26 -1.02 -20.91
N GLN A 73 27.37 -1.43 -21.53
CA GLN A 73 28.21 -0.55 -22.35
C GLN A 73 27.46 0.05 -23.55
N ARG A 74 26.57 -0.71 -24.19
CA ARG A 74 25.72 -0.21 -25.29
C ARG A 74 24.73 0.83 -24.81
N PHE A 75 24.07 0.59 -23.68
CA PHE A 75 23.17 1.59 -23.08
C PHE A 75 23.94 2.81 -22.54
N CYS A 76 25.17 2.65 -22.06
CA CYS A 76 26.05 3.79 -21.71
C CYS A 76 26.40 4.65 -22.94
N ALA A 77 26.59 4.02 -24.12
CA ALA A 77 26.82 4.76 -25.35
C ALA A 77 25.60 5.60 -25.73
N LEU A 78 24.39 5.02 -25.66
CA LEU A 78 23.13 5.72 -25.90
C LEU A 78 22.91 6.88 -24.91
N ALA A 79 23.09 6.62 -23.61
CA ALA A 79 22.95 7.62 -22.55
C ALA A 79 23.90 8.81 -22.75
N ARG A 80 25.13 8.55 -23.19
CA ARG A 80 26.12 9.59 -23.51
C ARG A 80 25.76 10.37 -24.78
N GLU A 81 25.32 9.68 -25.82
CA GLU A 81 24.91 10.30 -27.09
C GLU A 81 23.77 11.30 -26.90
N HIS A 82 22.79 10.95 -26.06
CA HIS A 82 21.59 11.76 -25.84
C HIS A 82 21.59 12.58 -24.54
N ASP A 83 22.68 12.56 -23.76
CA ASP A 83 22.77 13.19 -22.44
C ASP A 83 21.56 12.86 -21.54
N CYS A 84 21.20 11.58 -21.44
CA CYS A 84 20.03 11.12 -20.67
C CYS A 84 20.39 10.05 -19.64
N TYR A 85 19.44 9.77 -18.75
CA TYR A 85 19.48 8.67 -17.80
C TYR A 85 18.58 7.53 -18.27
N LEU A 86 19.05 6.30 -18.12
CA LEU A 86 18.36 5.08 -18.50
C LEU A 86 18.26 4.14 -17.28
N VAL A 87 17.16 3.44 -17.14
CA VAL A 87 17.02 2.32 -16.19
C VAL A 87 16.81 1.03 -16.97
N LEU A 88 17.72 0.07 -16.77
CA LEU A 88 17.74 -1.21 -17.49
C LEU A 88 17.54 -2.40 -16.53
N GLY A 89 16.55 -3.24 -16.83
CA GLY A 89 16.36 -4.53 -16.15
C GLY A 89 17.15 -5.66 -16.81
N MET A 90 17.97 -6.38 -16.03
CA MET A 90 18.77 -7.50 -16.52
C MET A 90 19.08 -8.56 -15.45
N PRO A 91 19.36 -9.82 -15.85
CA PRO A 91 19.98 -10.79 -14.97
C PRO A 91 21.46 -10.43 -14.77
N GLU A 92 21.81 -10.06 -13.55
CA GLU A 92 23.17 -9.74 -13.16
C GLU A 92 23.91 -11.01 -12.68
N VAL A 93 25.21 -11.11 -12.98
CA VAL A 93 26.14 -11.94 -12.22
C VAL A 93 27.14 -11.05 -11.48
N ASP A 94 27.28 -11.30 -10.19
CA ASP A 94 28.31 -10.68 -9.37
C ASP A 94 29.66 -11.35 -9.64
N ALA A 95 30.65 -10.57 -10.09
CA ALA A 95 31.94 -11.10 -10.51
C ALA A 95 32.75 -11.74 -9.36
N GLU A 96 32.54 -11.26 -8.13
CA GLU A 96 33.28 -11.73 -6.95
C GLU A 96 32.69 -13.02 -6.38
N SER A 97 31.38 -13.03 -6.12
CA SER A 97 30.72 -14.19 -5.50
C SER A 97 30.20 -15.22 -6.52
N GLY A 98 30.04 -14.83 -7.78
CA GLY A 98 29.35 -15.61 -8.81
C GLY A 98 27.83 -15.71 -8.58
N LEU A 99 27.25 -15.00 -7.61
CA LEU A 99 25.80 -14.99 -7.37
C LEU A 99 25.06 -14.30 -8.51
N TYR A 100 23.81 -14.73 -8.74
CA TYR A 100 22.96 -14.14 -9.77
C TYR A 100 21.88 -13.29 -9.10
N TYR A 101 21.52 -12.18 -9.72
CA TYR A 101 20.51 -11.26 -9.21
C TYR A 101 19.56 -10.81 -10.34
N ASN A 102 18.32 -10.49 -9.97
CA ASN A 102 17.47 -9.66 -10.83
C ASN A 102 17.76 -8.20 -10.48
N SER A 103 18.28 -7.44 -11.44
CA SER A 103 18.85 -6.13 -11.18
C SER A 103 18.29 -5.05 -12.09
N ALA A 104 18.11 -3.87 -11.51
CA ALA A 104 17.85 -2.61 -12.20
C ALA A 104 19.12 -1.79 -12.17
N VAL A 105 19.62 -1.40 -13.35
CA VAL A 105 20.85 -0.61 -13.50
C VAL A 105 20.46 0.80 -13.93
N LEU A 106 20.84 1.80 -13.11
CA LEU A 106 20.75 3.21 -13.48
C LEU A 106 22.01 3.60 -14.24
N ILE A 107 21.84 4.04 -15.48
CA ILE A 107 22.91 4.44 -16.40
C ILE A 107 22.73 5.91 -16.72
N GLY A 108 23.79 6.71 -16.57
CA GLY A 108 23.82 8.12 -16.91
C GLY A 108 24.82 8.42 -18.02
N PRO A 109 24.98 9.70 -18.40
CA PRO A 109 25.89 10.11 -19.49
C PRO A 109 27.36 9.76 -19.23
N GLN A 110 27.75 9.62 -17.96
CA GLN A 110 29.09 9.25 -17.53
C GLN A 110 29.31 7.73 -17.40
N GLY A 111 28.25 6.91 -17.52
CA GLY A 111 28.29 5.46 -17.33
C GLY A 111 27.29 4.97 -16.28
N VAL A 112 27.53 3.77 -15.75
CA VAL A 112 26.69 3.20 -14.68
C VAL A 112 26.75 4.09 -13.43
N THR A 113 25.59 4.55 -12.98
CA THR A 113 25.43 5.42 -11.80
C THR A 113 25.10 4.61 -10.55
N GLY A 114 24.36 3.51 -10.70
CA GLY A 114 23.86 2.73 -9.58
C GLY A 114 23.21 1.42 -10.00
N VAL A 115 23.08 0.50 -9.05
CA VAL A 115 22.46 -0.81 -9.24
C VAL A 115 21.56 -1.10 -8.05
N HIS A 116 20.34 -1.52 -8.31
CA HIS A 116 19.43 -2.10 -7.32
C HIS A 116 19.23 -3.58 -7.66
N ARG A 117 19.46 -4.45 -6.67
CA ARG A 117 19.16 -5.89 -6.76
C ARG A 117 17.83 -6.12 -6.05
N LYS A 118 16.88 -6.79 -6.73
CA LYS A 118 15.52 -7.01 -6.23
C LYS A 118 15.53 -7.61 -4.82
N THR A 119 14.92 -6.92 -3.86
CA THR A 119 14.96 -7.36 -2.45
C THR A 119 13.89 -8.41 -2.16
N HIS A 120 12.70 -8.27 -2.75
CA HIS A 120 11.59 -9.21 -2.55
C HIS A 120 11.35 -10.01 -3.84
N PRO A 121 11.79 -11.29 -3.92
CA PRO A 121 11.55 -12.10 -5.10
C PRO A 121 10.08 -12.54 -5.20
N TYR A 122 9.57 -12.59 -6.43
CA TYR A 122 8.33 -13.25 -6.82
C TYR A 122 8.61 -14.70 -7.24
N ILE A 123 7.56 -15.53 -7.29
CA ILE A 123 7.59 -17.01 -7.31
C ILE A 123 8.61 -17.67 -8.26
N SER A 124 8.94 -17.06 -9.41
CA SER A 124 9.89 -17.60 -10.38
C SER A 124 11.37 -17.39 -10.01
N GLU A 125 11.69 -16.34 -9.25
CA GLU A 125 13.06 -15.87 -9.03
C GLU A 125 13.88 -16.66 -8.01
N PRO A 126 13.31 -17.18 -6.90
CA PRO A 126 14.06 -17.93 -5.90
C PRO A 126 14.77 -19.19 -6.43
N LYS A 127 14.44 -19.62 -7.66
CA LYS A 127 15.05 -20.78 -8.32
C LYS A 127 16.39 -20.47 -9.00
N TRP A 128 16.71 -19.19 -9.21
CA TRP A 128 17.88 -18.79 -9.99
C TRP A 128 18.63 -17.58 -9.44
N ALA A 129 17.94 -16.65 -8.78
CA ALA A 129 18.51 -15.43 -8.20
C ALA A 129 18.64 -15.50 -6.67
N ALA A 130 19.65 -14.83 -6.13
CA ALA A 130 19.70 -14.46 -4.72
C ALA A 130 18.84 -13.21 -4.45
N ASN A 131 18.42 -13.04 -3.19
CA ASN A 131 17.79 -11.79 -2.76
C ASN A 131 18.80 -10.65 -2.80
N GLY A 132 18.35 -9.47 -3.19
CA GLY A 132 19.19 -8.27 -3.24
C GLY A 132 19.78 -7.91 -1.89
N ASP A 133 21.04 -7.49 -1.93
CA ASP A 133 21.90 -7.25 -0.77
C ASP A 133 22.35 -5.78 -0.63
N LEU A 134 21.98 -4.93 -1.58
CA LEU A 134 22.43 -3.53 -1.69
C LEU A 134 21.58 -2.51 -0.92
N GLY A 135 20.51 -2.97 -0.26
CA GLY A 135 19.54 -2.11 0.43
C GLY A 135 18.70 -1.27 -0.52
N HIS A 136 18.15 -0.16 -0.02
CA HIS A 136 17.23 0.72 -0.76
C HIS A 136 17.92 2.07 -1.00
N GLN A 137 18.54 2.19 -2.16
CA GLN A 137 19.47 3.27 -2.48
C GLN A 137 18.76 4.44 -3.17
N VAL A 138 19.28 5.64 -2.94
CA VAL A 138 18.86 6.86 -3.64
C VAL A 138 20.09 7.45 -4.32
N PHE A 139 20.00 7.63 -5.63
CA PHE A 139 21.09 8.14 -6.47
C PHE A 139 20.82 9.61 -6.76
N ALA A 140 21.72 10.48 -6.29
CA ALA A 140 21.68 11.90 -6.61
C ALA A 140 22.17 12.13 -8.04
N THR A 141 21.34 12.76 -8.88
CA THR A 141 21.69 13.08 -10.26
C THR A 141 21.35 14.56 -10.57
N PRO A 142 21.88 15.13 -11.67
CA PRO A 142 21.50 16.48 -12.10
C PRO A 142 20.00 16.64 -12.45
N ILE A 143 19.28 15.54 -12.66
CA ILE A 143 17.85 15.56 -12.99
C ILE A 143 16.94 15.23 -11.79
N GLY A 144 17.51 15.08 -10.60
CA GLY A 144 16.79 14.76 -9.37
C GLY A 144 17.32 13.51 -8.67
N ASN A 145 16.77 13.24 -7.48
CA ASN A 145 17.12 12.06 -6.70
C ASN A 145 16.27 10.85 -7.12
N ILE A 146 16.92 9.80 -7.61
CA ILE A 146 16.27 8.63 -8.21
C ILE A 146 16.47 7.42 -7.32
N ALA A 147 15.38 6.71 -7.02
CA ALA A 147 15.40 5.37 -6.44
C ALA A 147 14.92 4.35 -7.47
N LEU A 148 15.37 3.11 -7.33
CA LEU A 148 14.98 1.99 -8.17
C LEU A 148 14.23 0.97 -7.32
N LEU A 149 13.12 0.44 -7.83
CA LEU A 149 12.39 -0.67 -7.24
C LEU A 149 12.02 -1.66 -8.34
N ILE A 150 11.96 -2.96 -8.00
CA ILE A 150 11.63 -3.99 -9.00
C ILE A 150 10.38 -4.76 -8.58
N CYS A 151 9.35 -4.67 -9.42
CA CYS A 151 8.12 -5.46 -9.40
C CYS A 151 7.54 -5.70 -7.99
N MET A 152 7.87 -6.85 -7.40
CA MET A 152 7.32 -7.27 -6.11
C MET A 152 7.75 -6.37 -4.95
N ASP A 153 8.85 -5.62 -5.06
CA ASP A 153 9.28 -4.63 -4.07
C ASP A 153 8.16 -3.63 -3.72
N ILE A 154 7.31 -3.25 -4.68
CA ILE A 154 6.27 -2.21 -4.50
C ILE A 154 5.13 -2.62 -3.55
N HIS A 155 4.89 -3.92 -3.36
CA HIS A 155 3.85 -4.42 -2.46
C HIS A 155 4.19 -4.17 -0.98
N PHE A 156 5.46 -3.94 -0.67
CA PHE A 156 5.95 -3.68 0.67
C PHE A 156 6.05 -2.17 0.90
N ILE A 157 5.27 -1.65 1.85
CA ILE A 157 5.25 -0.21 2.17
C ILE A 157 6.64 0.33 2.49
N GLU A 158 7.49 -0.50 3.08
CA GLU A 158 8.82 -0.10 3.53
C GLU A 158 9.77 0.26 2.40
N THR A 159 9.66 -0.36 1.23
CA THR A 159 10.65 -0.20 0.15
C THR A 159 10.56 1.20 -0.47
N ALA A 160 9.36 1.63 -0.85
CA ALA A 160 9.10 2.98 -1.35
C ALA A 160 9.26 4.02 -0.24
N ARG A 161 8.88 3.68 1.01
CA ARG A 161 9.07 4.59 2.14
C ARG A 161 10.54 4.83 2.46
N LEU A 162 11.40 3.81 2.35
CA LEU A 162 12.86 3.97 2.51
C LEU A 162 13.43 4.89 1.44
N ALA A 163 13.02 4.73 0.17
CA ALA A 163 13.41 5.61 -0.91
C ALA A 163 13.03 7.08 -0.61
N ALA A 164 11.77 7.31 -0.23
CA ALA A 164 11.28 8.66 0.08
C ALA A 164 11.99 9.28 1.28
N VAL A 165 12.17 8.53 2.38
CA VAL A 165 12.91 8.99 3.57
C VAL A 165 14.37 9.29 3.23
N GLY A 166 14.97 8.51 2.32
CA GLY A 166 16.30 8.72 1.74
C GLY A 166 16.41 9.92 0.79
N GLY A 167 15.30 10.62 0.53
CA GLY A 167 15.28 11.84 -0.27
C GLY A 167 15.00 11.62 -1.76
N ALA A 168 14.49 10.45 -2.15
CA ALA A 168 14.06 10.23 -3.53
C ALA A 168 12.94 11.20 -3.92
N GLN A 169 13.03 11.72 -5.14
CA GLN A 169 11.98 12.50 -5.79
C GLN A 169 11.28 11.68 -6.88
N ILE A 170 12.02 10.71 -7.45
CA ILE A 170 11.55 9.81 -8.51
C ILE A 170 11.82 8.38 -8.07
N ILE A 171 10.81 7.52 -8.19
CA ILE A 171 10.92 6.07 -8.09
C ILE A 171 10.76 5.50 -9.49
N CYS A 172 11.83 4.94 -10.04
CA CYS A 172 11.76 4.13 -11.24
C CYS A 172 11.38 2.71 -10.83
N HIS A 173 10.18 2.28 -11.22
CA HIS A 173 9.70 0.94 -10.95
C HIS A 173 9.67 0.16 -12.27
N ILE A 174 10.43 -0.94 -12.31
CA ILE A 174 10.48 -1.83 -13.46
C ILE A 174 9.79 -3.14 -13.10
N SER A 175 8.92 -3.64 -13.97
CA SER A 175 8.11 -4.81 -13.61
C SER A 175 7.80 -5.78 -14.75
N ASN A 176 7.52 -7.01 -14.31
CA ASN A 176 6.83 -8.05 -15.04
C ASN A 176 5.51 -8.38 -14.33
N TRP A 177 4.62 -7.38 -14.25
CA TRP A 177 3.36 -7.46 -13.53
C TRP A 177 2.35 -8.39 -14.22
N LEU A 178 1.59 -9.13 -13.42
CA LEU A 178 0.63 -10.13 -13.87
C LEU A 178 -0.53 -10.22 -12.89
N ALA A 179 -1.57 -10.96 -13.28
CA ALA A 179 -2.74 -11.28 -12.46
C ALA A 179 -3.52 -10.07 -11.88
N GLU A 180 -3.38 -8.89 -12.45
CA GLU A 180 -4.19 -7.71 -12.12
C GLU A 180 -4.29 -6.78 -13.35
N ARG A 181 -5.39 -6.05 -13.47
CA ARG A 181 -5.54 -4.96 -14.44
C ARG A 181 -4.70 -3.76 -14.03
N THR A 182 -3.95 -3.18 -14.97
CA THR A 182 -2.99 -2.10 -14.72
C THR A 182 -3.35 -0.81 -15.48
N PRO A 183 -3.00 0.40 -14.99
CA PRO A 183 -2.07 0.69 -13.88
C PRO A 183 -2.52 0.17 -12.51
N ALA A 184 -1.63 -0.51 -11.78
CA ALA A 184 -1.99 -1.16 -10.52
C ALA A 184 -2.27 -0.13 -9.41
N PRO A 185 -3.25 -0.37 -8.51
CA PRO A 185 -3.53 0.50 -7.37
C PRO A 185 -2.32 0.78 -6.48
N TYR A 186 -1.42 -0.20 -6.35
CA TYR A 186 -0.18 -0.07 -5.59
C TYR A 186 0.74 1.01 -6.16
N TRP A 187 0.89 1.11 -7.49
CA TRP A 187 1.77 2.08 -8.12
C TRP A 187 1.30 3.51 -7.83
N LEU A 188 0.00 3.75 -8.01
CA LEU A 188 -0.64 5.03 -7.72
C LEU A 188 -0.53 5.39 -6.23
N THR A 189 -0.79 4.42 -5.35
CA THR A 189 -0.74 4.61 -3.89
C THR A 189 0.68 4.90 -3.42
N ARG A 190 1.69 4.18 -3.92
CA ARG A 190 3.10 4.39 -3.55
C ARG A 190 3.61 5.75 -3.99
N ALA A 191 3.20 6.24 -5.16
CA ALA A 191 3.54 7.59 -5.60
C ALA A 191 2.98 8.65 -4.63
N TRP A 192 1.67 8.60 -4.38
CA TRP A 192 0.95 9.54 -3.52
C TRP A 192 1.46 9.56 -2.08
N GLU A 193 1.50 8.40 -1.41
CA GLU A 193 1.81 8.34 0.03
C GLU A 193 3.27 8.68 0.33
N ASN A 194 4.14 8.61 -0.68
CA ASN A 194 5.55 8.94 -0.60
C ASN A 194 5.91 10.30 -1.18
N GLY A 195 4.99 11.01 -1.86
CA GLY A 195 5.30 12.29 -2.49
C GLY A 195 6.39 12.17 -3.55
N CYS A 196 6.51 11.02 -4.22
CA CYS A 196 7.52 10.74 -5.23
C CYS A 196 6.82 10.44 -6.56
N ALA A 197 7.31 11.02 -7.66
CA ALA A 197 6.87 10.59 -8.97
C ALA A 197 7.25 9.12 -9.18
N LEU A 198 6.37 8.34 -9.80
CA LEU A 198 6.61 6.93 -10.09
C LEU A 198 6.55 6.69 -11.60
N ILE A 199 7.67 6.20 -12.14
CA ILE A 199 7.80 5.86 -13.56
C ILE A 199 7.75 4.35 -13.67
N GLU A 200 6.59 3.84 -14.08
CA GLU A 200 6.31 2.43 -14.21
C GLU A 200 6.62 1.94 -15.62
N SER A 201 7.62 1.08 -15.74
CA SER A 201 7.90 0.36 -16.97
C SER A 201 7.60 -1.12 -16.76
N ASN A 202 6.45 -1.55 -17.26
CA ASN A 202 6.00 -2.93 -17.19
C ASN A 202 6.14 -3.60 -18.56
N ARG A 203 6.42 -4.90 -18.57
CA ARG A 203 6.23 -5.70 -19.78
C ARG A 203 4.75 -5.95 -20.06
N TRP A 204 4.47 -6.40 -21.27
CA TRP A 204 3.19 -7.02 -21.62
C TRP A 204 3.44 -8.33 -22.37
N GLY A 205 2.35 -8.98 -22.80
CA GLY A 205 2.44 -10.16 -23.66
C GLY A 205 2.46 -11.49 -22.92
N TRP A 206 2.81 -12.56 -23.64
CA TRP A 206 2.69 -13.94 -23.16
C TRP A 206 4.03 -14.68 -23.20
N GLU A 207 4.44 -15.23 -22.06
CA GLU A 207 5.67 -16.00 -21.95
C GLU A 207 5.44 -17.27 -21.15
N ARG A 208 5.63 -18.44 -21.79
CA ARG A 208 5.66 -19.75 -21.11
C ARG A 208 4.44 -20.04 -20.21
N GLY A 209 3.24 -19.63 -20.62
CA GLY A 209 2.03 -19.88 -19.83
C GLY A 209 1.59 -18.70 -18.95
N VAL A 210 2.40 -17.65 -18.87
CA VAL A 210 2.17 -16.46 -18.05
C VAL A 210 1.75 -15.30 -18.94
N GLN A 211 0.63 -14.67 -18.58
CA GLN A 211 0.11 -13.47 -19.21
C GLN A 211 0.47 -12.25 -18.37
N PHE A 212 1.24 -11.33 -18.95
CA PHE A 212 1.62 -10.07 -18.31
C PHE A 212 0.64 -8.95 -18.65
N SER A 213 0.49 -8.03 -17.72
CA SER A 213 -0.62 -7.07 -17.68
C SER A 213 -0.39 -5.80 -18.48
N GLY A 214 0.82 -5.46 -18.92
CA GLY A 214 1.07 -4.14 -19.53
C GLY A 214 0.70 -3.00 -18.57
N GLY A 215 0.13 -1.91 -19.08
CA GLY A 215 -0.28 -0.77 -18.26
C GLY A 215 0.88 0.11 -17.80
N SER A 216 2.02 0.13 -18.51
CA SER A 216 3.13 1.05 -18.20
C SER A 216 2.62 2.48 -18.11
N CYS A 217 3.13 3.25 -17.14
CA CYS A 217 2.57 4.56 -16.84
C CYS A 217 3.55 5.53 -16.18
N VAL A 218 3.19 6.81 -16.19
CA VAL A 218 3.83 7.87 -15.41
C VAL A 218 2.83 8.42 -14.41
N VAL A 219 3.19 8.40 -13.13
CA VAL A 219 2.40 8.91 -12.02
C VAL A 219 3.18 10.04 -11.35
N ASP A 220 2.55 11.19 -11.13
CA ASP A 220 3.18 12.30 -10.40
C ASP A 220 3.18 12.05 -8.88
N GLY A 221 3.94 12.86 -8.12
CA GLY A 221 4.10 12.69 -6.67
C GLY A 221 2.81 12.88 -5.86
N ASP A 222 1.77 13.48 -6.44
CA ASP A 222 0.43 13.60 -5.87
C ASP A 222 -0.49 12.40 -6.24
N GLY A 223 0.07 11.34 -6.83
CA GLY A 223 -0.69 10.16 -7.26
C GLY A 223 -1.45 10.31 -8.58
N LYS A 224 -1.36 11.47 -9.24
CA LYS A 224 -2.05 11.70 -10.51
C LYS A 224 -1.42 10.88 -11.62
N LEU A 225 -2.23 10.06 -12.29
CA LEU A 225 -1.84 9.36 -13.52
C LEU A 225 -1.72 10.37 -14.67
N LEU A 226 -0.50 10.58 -15.18
CA LEU A 226 -0.23 11.55 -16.24
C LEU A 226 -0.34 10.93 -17.64
N ALA A 227 0.17 9.71 -17.79
CA ALA A 227 0.11 8.96 -19.04
C ALA A 227 0.16 7.46 -18.73
N ALA A 228 -0.52 6.65 -19.56
CA ALA A 228 -0.49 5.19 -19.45
C ALA A 228 -0.66 4.54 -20.83
N ARG A 229 -0.19 3.30 -20.95
CA ARG A 229 -0.42 2.46 -22.13
C ARG A 229 -0.88 1.08 -21.70
N ASP A 230 -2.05 0.67 -22.19
CA ASP A 230 -2.64 -0.63 -21.87
C ASP A 230 -1.82 -1.78 -22.49
N SER A 231 -1.81 -1.90 -23.82
CA SER A 231 -1.17 -3.01 -24.55
C SER A 231 -0.22 -2.55 -25.67
N GLY A 232 0.55 -3.48 -26.23
CA GLY A 232 1.49 -3.22 -27.31
C GLY A 232 2.81 -2.61 -26.83
N ASP A 233 3.88 -2.84 -27.58
CA ASP A 233 5.15 -2.14 -27.38
C ASP A 233 4.99 -0.64 -27.62
N GLY A 234 5.68 0.19 -26.84
CA GLY A 234 5.66 1.63 -27.06
C GLY A 234 6.22 2.46 -25.91
N ILE A 235 6.21 3.78 -26.12
CA ILE A 235 6.75 4.79 -25.21
C ILE A 235 5.58 5.50 -24.52
N VAL A 236 5.66 5.65 -23.20
CA VAL A 236 4.74 6.45 -22.38
C VAL A 236 5.51 7.60 -21.78
N ALA A 237 5.28 8.81 -22.27
CA ALA A 237 6.04 9.99 -21.87
C ALA A 237 5.15 11.04 -21.21
N ALA A 238 5.67 11.73 -20.19
CA ALA A 238 5.01 12.85 -19.54
C ALA A 238 6.04 13.79 -18.89
N GLN A 239 5.60 14.99 -18.52
CA GLN A 239 6.37 15.89 -17.68
C GLN A 239 5.94 15.71 -16.23
N ILE A 240 6.91 15.48 -15.34
CA ILE A 240 6.69 15.38 -13.89
C ILE A 240 7.22 16.64 -13.19
N SER A 241 6.70 16.91 -12.00
CA SER A 241 7.16 18.02 -11.16
C SER A 241 8.07 17.49 -10.04
N LEU A 242 9.19 18.18 -9.79
CA LEU A 242 10.16 17.76 -8.75
C LEU A 242 10.23 18.78 -7.61
N PRO A 243 9.26 18.80 -6.69
CA PRO A 243 9.28 19.73 -5.57
C PRO A 243 10.51 19.49 -4.68
N GLN A 244 11.03 20.58 -4.11
CA GLN A 244 12.16 20.50 -3.16
C GLN A 244 11.75 19.94 -1.80
N HIS A 245 10.49 20.14 -1.41
CA HIS A 245 9.94 19.69 -0.13
C HIS A 245 8.90 18.61 -0.35
N ASN A 246 8.93 17.58 0.50
CA ASN A 246 7.99 16.47 0.48
C ASN A 246 7.09 16.50 1.73
N PRO A 247 5.88 17.10 1.63
CA PRO A 247 4.98 17.23 2.77
C PRO A 247 4.41 15.88 3.25
N ALA A 248 4.40 14.84 2.40
CA ALA A 248 3.91 13.52 2.80
C ALA A 248 4.74 12.92 3.95
N LEU A 249 6.04 13.24 4.00
CA LEU A 249 6.93 12.77 5.07
C LEU A 249 6.81 13.56 6.37
N ALA A 250 6.23 14.77 6.34
CA ALA A 250 6.10 15.61 7.53
C ALA A 250 5.09 15.06 8.55
N LYS A 251 4.14 14.23 8.09
CA LYS A 251 3.12 13.61 8.95
C LYS A 251 3.65 12.42 9.77
N ARG A 252 4.88 11.96 9.52
CA ARG A 252 5.40 10.74 10.18
C ARG A 252 5.71 10.98 11.65
N ARG A 253 5.51 9.94 12.47
CA ARG A 253 5.87 9.84 13.90
C ARG A 253 6.89 8.71 14.14
N PRO A 254 8.15 8.79 13.66
CA PRO A 254 9.10 7.67 13.70
C PRO A 254 9.35 7.09 15.10
N GLU A 255 9.20 7.90 16.14
CA GLU A 255 9.27 7.50 17.54
C GLU A 255 8.18 6.53 18.00
N LEU A 256 7.15 6.27 17.18
CA LEU A 256 6.10 5.28 17.43
C LEU A 256 6.23 4.05 16.52
N TYR A 257 7.26 3.97 15.67
CA TYR A 257 7.36 2.98 14.60
C TYR A 257 8.36 1.85 14.88
N GLN A 258 8.89 1.73 16.10
CA GLN A 258 9.94 0.76 16.46
C GLN A 258 9.51 -0.68 16.15
N ARG A 259 8.20 -0.97 16.21
CA ARG A 259 7.64 -2.27 15.85
C ARG A 259 7.99 -2.70 14.44
N LEU A 260 8.21 -1.77 13.50
CA LEU A 260 8.66 -2.10 12.14
C LEU A 260 9.97 -2.88 12.10
N MET A 261 10.82 -2.77 13.14
CA MET A 261 12.07 -3.51 13.26
C MET A 261 11.89 -4.95 13.77
N THR A 262 10.70 -5.30 14.24
CA THR A 262 10.38 -6.65 14.74
C THR A 262 9.96 -7.57 13.59
N ASN A 263 10.10 -8.88 13.81
CA ASN A 263 9.71 -9.91 12.83
C ASN A 263 8.85 -10.99 13.52
N THR A 264 7.63 -10.62 13.89
CA THR A 264 6.71 -11.45 14.69
C THR A 264 6.16 -12.67 13.95
N PHE A 265 6.30 -12.72 12.63
CA PHE A 265 5.82 -13.83 11.79
C PHE A 265 6.92 -14.78 11.34
N SER A 266 8.20 -14.59 11.72
CA SER A 266 9.28 -15.54 11.40
C SER A 266 9.06 -16.95 11.95
N TRP A 267 8.15 -17.10 12.91
CA TRP A 267 7.69 -18.37 13.47
C TRP A 267 6.19 -18.49 13.30
N ASN A 268 5.68 -19.70 13.54
CA ASN A 268 4.25 -19.94 13.59
C ASN A 268 3.55 -18.93 14.53
N PRO A 269 2.62 -18.10 14.04
CA PRO A 269 2.03 -17.03 14.84
C PRO A 269 1.21 -17.53 16.02
N ALA A 270 0.55 -18.70 15.91
CA ALA A 270 -0.17 -19.28 17.04
C ALA A 270 0.78 -19.57 18.22
N ASP A 271 1.96 -20.11 17.93
CA ASP A 271 3.00 -20.35 18.94
C ASP A 271 3.59 -19.04 19.46
N PHE A 272 3.94 -18.11 18.56
CA PHE A 272 4.60 -16.84 18.90
C PHE A 272 3.76 -15.97 19.83
N PHE A 273 2.49 -15.73 19.48
CA PHE A 273 1.59 -14.92 20.31
C PHE A 273 1.07 -15.69 21.53
N GLY A 274 1.08 -17.02 21.48
CA GLY A 274 0.79 -17.88 22.64
C GLY A 274 1.94 -18.03 23.63
N LEU A 275 3.13 -17.47 23.34
CA LEU A 275 4.30 -17.61 24.19
C LEU A 275 3.99 -17.16 25.63
N TYR A 276 4.28 -18.06 26.57
CA TYR A 276 4.08 -17.86 28.01
C TYR A 276 2.63 -17.56 28.43
N GLY A 277 1.66 -17.79 27.55
CA GLY A 277 0.23 -17.56 27.81
C GLY A 277 -0.15 -16.09 27.99
N MET A 278 0.69 -15.15 27.53
CA MET A 278 0.50 -13.72 27.81
C MET A 278 -0.63 -13.10 26.98
N GLU A 279 -0.62 -13.28 25.65
CA GLU A 279 -1.57 -12.62 24.74
C GLU A 279 -1.89 -13.49 23.51
N PRO A 280 -2.38 -14.74 23.71
CA PRO A 280 -2.66 -15.64 22.60
C PRO A 280 -3.65 -15.02 21.62
N LEU A 281 -3.49 -15.34 20.34
CA LEU A 281 -4.45 -14.93 19.32
C LEU A 281 -5.84 -15.54 19.63
N PRO A 282 -6.93 -14.79 19.41
CA PRO A 282 -8.28 -15.36 19.50
C PRO A 282 -8.45 -16.55 18.56
N PRO A 283 -9.29 -17.54 18.88
CA PRO A 283 -9.60 -18.61 17.95
C PRO A 283 -10.12 -18.06 16.62
N GLY A 284 -9.55 -18.53 15.51
CA GLY A 284 -10.03 -18.15 14.19
C GLY A 284 -11.43 -18.71 13.93
N LYS A 285 -12.29 -17.90 13.31
CA LYS A 285 -13.61 -18.28 12.82
C LYS A 285 -14.09 -17.35 11.69
N GLN A 286 -15.21 -17.74 11.09
CA GLN A 286 -16.00 -16.84 10.27
C GLN A 286 -16.90 -15.96 11.14
N SER A 287 -16.93 -14.66 10.83
CA SER A 287 -17.72 -13.67 11.54
C SER A 287 -18.34 -12.68 10.58
N GLN A 288 -19.56 -12.25 10.88
CA GLN A 288 -20.19 -11.18 10.15
C GLN A 288 -19.74 -9.84 10.73
N VAL A 289 -19.16 -8.97 9.90
CA VAL A 289 -18.79 -7.60 10.26
C VAL A 289 -19.64 -6.62 9.47
N ALA A 290 -19.96 -5.48 10.07
CA ALA A 290 -20.73 -4.41 9.47
C ALA A 290 -19.96 -3.08 9.47
N VAL A 291 -20.18 -2.26 8.46
CA VAL A 291 -19.73 -0.86 8.41
C VAL A 291 -20.88 0.04 8.04
N ALA A 292 -20.98 1.17 8.73
CA ALA A 292 -21.99 2.20 8.48
C ALA A 292 -21.38 3.41 7.78
N GLN A 293 -22.21 4.07 6.99
CA GLN A 293 -21.92 5.34 6.35
C GLN A 293 -23.09 6.28 6.56
N PHE A 294 -22.83 7.43 7.19
CA PHE A 294 -23.76 8.56 7.28
C PHE A 294 -22.97 9.84 7.58
N THR A 295 -23.65 10.99 7.56
CA THR A 295 -23.08 12.28 7.94
C THR A 295 -23.39 12.57 9.41
N PRO A 296 -22.40 12.54 10.33
CA PRO A 296 -22.64 12.90 11.72
C PRO A 296 -23.14 14.34 11.84
N GLN A 297 -24.22 14.54 12.59
CA GLN A 297 -24.79 15.85 12.88
C GLN A 297 -24.18 16.41 14.17
N ILE A 298 -24.15 17.74 14.31
CA ILE A 298 -23.72 18.36 15.57
C ILE A 298 -24.71 18.01 16.68
N GLY A 299 -24.23 17.39 17.75
CA GLY A 299 -25.03 17.01 18.92
C GLY A 299 -25.29 15.49 19.00
N PRO A 300 -25.05 14.85 20.16
CA PRO A 300 -25.11 13.38 20.24
C PRO A 300 -26.49 12.72 20.06
N GLU A 301 -27.59 13.43 20.35
CA GLU A 301 -28.93 12.81 20.39
C GLU A 301 -29.39 12.28 19.01
N LEU A 302 -29.25 13.11 17.97
CA LEU A 302 -29.63 12.74 16.60
C LEU A 302 -28.75 11.61 16.08
N ASN A 303 -27.45 11.68 16.36
CA ASN A 303 -26.51 10.66 15.95
C ASN A 303 -26.79 9.31 16.62
N LEU A 304 -27.05 9.30 17.94
CA LEU A 304 -27.37 8.08 18.67
C LEU A 304 -28.65 7.41 18.18
N CYS A 305 -29.66 8.19 17.82
CA CYS A 305 -30.87 7.65 17.19
C CYS A 305 -30.51 6.91 15.90
N ARG A 306 -29.71 7.54 15.04
CA ARG A 306 -29.31 6.94 13.76
C ARG A 306 -28.40 5.73 13.92
N MET A 307 -27.44 5.82 14.84
CA MET A 307 -26.55 4.71 15.19
C MET A 307 -27.33 3.51 15.72
N ARG A 308 -28.37 3.73 16.53
CA ARG A 308 -29.25 2.67 17.04
C ARG A 308 -29.98 1.95 15.91
N GLU A 309 -30.56 2.68 14.96
CA GLU A 309 -31.24 2.09 13.80
C GLU A 309 -30.29 1.20 12.97
N MET A 310 -29.09 1.71 12.66
CA MET A 310 -28.08 0.95 11.91
C MET A 310 -27.54 -0.24 12.71
N ALA A 311 -27.34 -0.10 14.02
CA ALA A 311 -26.89 -1.18 14.88
C ALA A 311 -27.92 -2.31 15.00
N GLN A 312 -29.21 -1.97 15.10
CA GLN A 312 -30.28 -2.95 15.05
C GLN A 312 -30.30 -3.69 13.71
N ALA A 313 -30.15 -2.98 12.59
CA ALA A 313 -30.06 -3.59 11.27
C ALA A 313 -28.83 -4.52 11.13
N ALA A 314 -27.66 -4.09 11.62
CA ALA A 314 -26.44 -4.90 11.64
C ALA A 314 -26.63 -6.18 12.46
N LYS A 315 -27.22 -6.06 13.65
CA LYS A 315 -27.49 -7.21 14.53
C LYS A 315 -28.48 -8.20 13.88
N CYS A 316 -29.54 -7.70 13.23
CA CYS A 316 -30.46 -8.54 12.45
C CYS A 316 -29.76 -9.27 11.30
N ALA A 317 -28.72 -8.67 10.71
CA ALA A 317 -27.87 -9.28 9.71
C ALA A 317 -26.79 -10.23 10.31
N GLY A 318 -26.78 -10.42 11.63
CA GLY A 318 -25.87 -11.33 12.33
C GLY A 318 -24.50 -10.74 12.65
N ALA A 319 -24.31 -9.43 12.50
CA ALA A 319 -23.02 -8.80 12.76
C ALA A 319 -22.56 -8.96 14.21
N GLU A 320 -21.25 -9.18 14.40
CA GLU A 320 -20.58 -9.24 15.69
C GLU A 320 -19.86 -7.92 16.03
N LEU A 321 -19.49 -7.16 14.99
CA LEU A 321 -18.87 -5.85 15.07
C LEU A 321 -19.52 -4.90 14.05
N LEU A 322 -19.87 -3.69 14.50
CA LEU A 322 -20.26 -2.57 13.64
C LEU A 322 -19.32 -1.38 13.84
N VAL A 323 -18.74 -0.90 12.74
CA VAL A 323 -17.89 0.30 12.72
C VAL A 323 -18.68 1.47 12.15
N PHE A 324 -18.71 2.59 12.89
CA PHE A 324 -19.32 3.85 12.49
C PHE A 324 -18.26 4.86 12.02
N PRO A 325 -18.66 5.92 11.29
CA PRO A 325 -17.77 6.99 10.87
C PRO A 325 -17.03 7.72 11.99
N GLU A 326 -15.99 8.46 11.61
CA GLU A 326 -15.30 9.38 12.51
C GLU A 326 -16.27 10.43 13.06
N LYS A 327 -16.10 10.78 14.35
CA LYS A 327 -16.97 11.71 15.07
C LYS A 327 -18.46 11.33 15.03
N ALA A 328 -18.81 10.06 14.74
CA ALA A 328 -20.19 9.61 14.68
C ALA A 328 -20.97 9.88 15.97
N LEU A 329 -20.36 9.82 17.16
CA LEU A 329 -21.07 10.03 18.42
C LEU A 329 -21.38 11.51 18.67
N THR A 330 -20.41 12.40 18.48
CA THR A 330 -20.52 13.84 18.84
C THR A 330 -20.92 14.73 17.66
N GLY A 331 -20.50 14.35 16.45
CA GLY A 331 -20.46 15.18 15.26
C GLY A 331 -19.55 16.40 15.41
N GLY A 332 -19.67 17.32 14.43
CA GLY A 332 -18.96 18.60 14.42
C GLY A 332 -17.45 18.50 14.17
N SER A 333 -16.79 19.65 14.24
CA SER A 333 -15.36 19.81 13.92
C SER A 333 -14.68 20.77 14.89
N GLY A 334 -14.64 20.42 16.18
CA GLY A 334 -13.94 21.22 17.18
C GLY A 334 -14.25 20.84 18.62
N ARG A 335 -13.42 21.36 19.53
CA ARG A 335 -13.49 21.10 20.98
C ARG A 335 -14.80 21.53 21.64
N GLU A 336 -15.57 22.40 21.00
CA GLU A 336 -16.89 22.84 21.48
C GLU A 336 -17.93 21.71 21.50
N GLN A 337 -17.71 20.63 20.75
CA GLN A 337 -18.54 19.42 20.77
C GLN A 337 -17.93 18.30 21.62
N ALA A 338 -16.85 18.60 22.35
CA ALA A 338 -16.19 17.61 23.17
C ALA A 338 -17.07 17.23 24.36
N ILE A 339 -17.06 15.94 24.67
CA ILE A 339 -17.74 15.37 25.83
C ILE A 339 -16.75 14.49 26.60
N ASP A 340 -16.94 14.38 27.91
CA ASP A 340 -16.16 13.45 28.73
C ASP A 340 -16.85 12.07 28.81
N ALA A 341 -16.14 11.10 29.40
CA ALA A 341 -16.63 9.73 29.55
C ALA A 341 -17.88 9.60 30.44
N SER A 342 -18.21 10.61 31.26
CA SER A 342 -19.39 10.63 32.12
C SER A 342 -20.64 11.16 31.40
N HIS A 343 -20.48 11.74 30.20
CA HIS A 343 -21.57 12.32 29.45
C HIS A 343 -22.64 11.25 29.11
N PRO A 344 -23.96 11.57 29.23
CA PRO A 344 -25.04 10.60 29.01
C PRO A 344 -25.01 9.90 27.64
N ALA A 345 -24.47 10.55 26.61
CA ALA A 345 -24.32 9.97 25.28
C ALA A 345 -23.40 8.73 25.27
N VAL A 346 -22.32 8.75 26.06
CA VAL A 346 -21.39 7.61 26.19
C VAL A 346 -22.11 6.45 26.88
N ALA A 347 -22.87 6.73 27.94
CA ALA A 347 -23.68 5.72 28.62
C ALA A 347 -24.76 5.11 27.70
N GLN A 348 -25.41 5.91 26.85
CA GLN A 348 -26.39 5.42 25.88
C GLN A 348 -25.75 4.55 24.79
N PHE A 349 -24.54 4.88 24.35
CA PHE A 349 -23.79 4.07 23.38
C PHE A 349 -23.35 2.72 23.98
N LEU A 350 -22.88 2.72 25.24
CA LEU A 350 -22.59 1.51 26.00
C LEU A 350 -23.84 0.63 26.16
N GLN A 351 -24.96 1.25 26.54
CA GLN A 351 -26.23 0.57 26.71
C GLN A 351 -26.71 -0.08 25.39
N LEU A 352 -26.51 0.59 24.24
CA LEU A 352 -26.83 0.03 22.93
C LEU A 352 -26.02 -1.25 22.63
N ALA A 353 -24.71 -1.24 22.92
CA ALA A 353 -23.86 -2.42 22.73
C ALA A 353 -24.26 -3.59 23.63
N LEU A 354 -24.65 -3.29 24.89
CA LEU A 354 -25.20 -4.26 25.84
C LEU A 354 -26.53 -4.86 25.36
N GLU A 355 -27.48 -4.02 24.93
CA GLU A 355 -28.79 -4.45 24.44
C GLU A 355 -28.70 -5.37 23.22
N LEU A 356 -27.74 -5.09 22.33
CA LEU A 356 -27.56 -5.85 21.09
C LEU A 356 -26.59 -7.01 21.23
N ASP A 357 -25.86 -7.13 22.35
CA ASP A 357 -24.76 -8.09 22.51
C ASP A 357 -23.85 -8.11 21.26
N MET A 358 -23.32 -6.93 20.92
CA MET A 358 -22.54 -6.69 19.70
C MET A 358 -21.49 -5.62 19.97
N ALA A 359 -20.28 -5.79 19.41
CA ALA A 359 -19.24 -4.78 19.53
C ALA A 359 -19.56 -3.58 18.61
N LEU A 360 -19.43 -2.37 19.14
CA LEU A 360 -19.65 -1.12 18.39
C LEU A 360 -18.40 -0.25 18.50
N LEU A 361 -17.95 0.30 17.36
CA LEU A 361 -16.85 1.26 17.30
C LEU A 361 -17.35 2.57 16.72
N ALA A 362 -17.21 3.68 17.44
CA ALA A 362 -17.61 4.99 16.96
C ALA A 362 -16.56 6.07 17.30
N GLY A 363 -16.34 6.99 16.35
CA GLY A 363 -15.52 8.18 16.61
C GLY A 363 -16.26 9.20 17.48
N TRP A 364 -15.53 9.94 18.30
CA TRP A 364 -16.05 10.97 19.20
C TRP A 364 -14.98 12.01 19.54
N ILE A 365 -15.41 13.23 19.85
CA ILE A 365 -14.53 14.27 20.37
C ILE A 365 -14.48 14.12 21.90
N GLU A 366 -13.35 13.60 22.39
CA GLU A 366 -13.13 13.29 23.80
C GLU A 366 -12.56 14.50 24.54
N GLN A 367 -13.08 14.77 25.73
CA GLN A 367 -12.45 15.65 26.72
C GLN A 367 -11.93 14.83 27.91
N GLU A 368 -10.66 15.01 28.25
CA GLU A 368 -10.05 14.51 29.48
C GLU A 368 -9.35 15.66 30.22
N GLY A 369 -9.95 16.12 31.31
CA GLY A 369 -9.49 17.33 32.00
C GLY A 369 -9.54 18.54 31.06
N ASP A 370 -8.38 19.17 30.87
CA ASP A 370 -8.20 20.33 29.98
C ASP A 370 -7.79 19.94 28.54
N ALA A 371 -7.53 18.65 28.29
CA ALA A 371 -7.11 18.14 27.00
C ALA A 371 -8.29 17.62 26.17
N PHE A 372 -8.19 17.77 24.85
CA PHE A 372 -9.18 17.32 23.88
C PHE A 372 -8.52 16.37 22.89
N TYR A 373 -9.26 15.36 22.45
CA TYR A 373 -8.77 14.33 21.53
C TYR A 373 -9.82 14.01 20.46
N ASN A 374 -9.35 13.68 19.26
CA ASN A 374 -10.16 12.94 18.30
C ASN A 374 -9.99 11.46 18.60
N SER A 375 -11.05 10.80 19.05
CA SER A 375 -10.97 9.46 19.65
C SER A 375 -11.96 8.49 19.01
N ALA A 376 -11.71 7.20 19.14
CA ALA A 376 -12.60 6.12 18.75
C ALA A 376 -12.84 5.20 19.95
N LEU A 377 -14.11 5.06 20.33
CA LEU A 377 -14.53 4.26 21.48
C LEU A 377 -15.06 2.91 21.00
N LEU A 378 -14.38 1.84 21.38
CA LEU A 378 -14.83 0.46 21.19
C LEU A 378 -15.56 -0.02 22.44
N VAL A 379 -16.82 -0.39 22.29
CA VAL A 379 -17.68 -0.90 23.36
C VAL A 379 -18.22 -2.27 23.00
N GLY A 380 -18.56 -3.07 24.01
CA GLY A 380 -19.28 -4.33 23.85
C GLY A 380 -20.20 -4.58 25.04
N ALA A 381 -20.76 -5.79 25.12
CA ALA A 381 -21.74 -6.13 26.15
C ALA A 381 -21.22 -6.04 27.59
N GLN A 382 -19.90 -6.06 27.78
CA GLN A 382 -19.27 -5.98 29.11
C GLN A 382 -18.82 -4.55 29.48
N GLY A 383 -19.05 -3.57 28.59
CA GLY A 383 -18.67 -2.17 28.79
C GLY A 383 -17.65 -1.68 27.75
N VAL A 384 -16.81 -0.73 28.16
CA VAL A 384 -15.73 -0.20 27.31
C VAL A 384 -14.66 -1.27 27.14
N ILE A 385 -14.34 -1.61 25.88
CA ILE A 385 -13.27 -2.55 25.53
C ILE A 385 -11.97 -1.78 25.32
N ALA A 386 -12.03 -0.67 24.57
CA ALA A 386 -10.88 0.17 24.29
C ALA A 386 -11.30 1.60 23.92
N ASN A 387 -10.42 2.57 24.20
CA ASN A 387 -10.50 3.92 23.67
C ASN A 387 -9.19 4.22 22.95
N TYR A 388 -9.27 4.65 21.69
CA TYR A 388 -8.12 4.97 20.86
C TYR A 388 -8.11 6.46 20.54
N ARG A 389 -6.99 7.15 20.80
CA ARG A 389 -6.79 8.57 20.47
C ARG A 389 -5.97 8.65 19.17
N GLN A 390 -6.47 9.39 18.18
CA GLN A 390 -5.85 9.51 16.86
C GLN A 390 -4.38 9.96 16.99
N ILE A 391 -3.47 9.23 16.36
CA ILE A 391 -2.02 9.49 16.46
C ILE A 391 -1.58 10.56 15.45
N HIS A 392 -2.12 10.49 14.24
CA HIS A 392 -1.80 11.40 13.15
C HIS A 392 -2.97 12.35 12.92
N LEU A 393 -2.82 13.59 13.38
CA LEU A 393 -3.84 14.62 13.21
C LEU A 393 -3.65 15.36 11.89
N ASN A 394 -4.74 15.63 11.17
CA ASN A 394 -4.72 16.59 10.05
C ASN A 394 -4.48 18.02 10.57
N ALA A 395 -4.20 18.95 9.64
CA ALA A 395 -3.91 20.34 9.98
C ALA A 395 -5.06 21.11 10.67
N ALA A 396 -6.31 20.65 10.52
CA ALA A 396 -7.46 21.24 11.21
C ALA A 396 -7.55 20.74 12.66
N ASP A 397 -7.39 19.43 12.86
CA ASP A 397 -7.51 18.79 14.17
C ASP A 397 -6.32 19.14 15.09
N GLN A 398 -5.12 19.36 14.54
CA GLN A 398 -3.97 19.88 15.31
C GLN A 398 -4.22 21.22 16.02
N ARG A 399 -5.25 21.98 15.64
CA ARG A 399 -5.57 23.28 16.25
C ARG A 399 -6.29 23.14 17.59
N TRP A 400 -6.89 21.99 17.86
CA TRP A 400 -7.74 21.78 19.04
C TRP A 400 -7.49 20.46 19.76
N ALA A 401 -7.06 19.41 19.05
CA ALA A 401 -6.82 18.08 19.58
C ALA A 401 -5.34 17.87 19.94
N THR A 402 -5.12 17.07 20.99
CA THR A 402 -3.83 16.48 21.31
C THR A 402 -3.71 15.13 20.60
N ALA A 403 -2.53 14.84 20.06
CA ALA A 403 -2.28 13.56 19.39
C ALA A 403 -2.17 12.41 20.40
N GLY A 404 -2.66 11.23 20.02
CA GLY A 404 -2.39 9.99 20.74
C GLY A 404 -0.94 9.55 20.60
N GLU A 405 -0.53 8.62 21.46
CA GLU A 405 0.84 8.10 21.51
C GLU A 405 0.92 6.56 21.51
N CYS A 406 -0.22 5.88 21.49
CA CYS A 406 -0.29 4.42 21.65
C CYS A 406 -1.15 3.78 20.56
N TRP A 407 -0.60 2.76 19.90
CA TRP A 407 -1.37 1.83 19.10
C TRP A 407 -2.25 0.97 20.01
N VAL A 408 -3.47 0.67 19.58
CA VAL A 408 -4.45 -0.07 20.39
C VAL A 408 -4.96 -1.25 19.59
N THR A 409 -4.92 -2.42 20.23
CA THR A 409 -5.55 -3.65 19.76
C THR A 409 -6.54 -4.16 20.80
N ALA A 410 -7.56 -4.88 20.35
CA ALA A 410 -8.55 -5.51 21.21
C ALA A 410 -8.96 -6.86 20.64
N ASP A 411 -9.07 -7.86 21.52
CA ASP A 411 -9.54 -9.18 21.13
C ASP A 411 -11.07 -9.23 21.18
N LEU A 412 -11.67 -9.46 20.01
CA LEU A 412 -13.10 -9.65 19.84
C LEU A 412 -13.39 -11.08 19.38
N PRO A 413 -14.64 -11.56 19.46
CA PRO A 413 -15.02 -12.84 18.87
C PRO A 413 -14.63 -12.96 17.39
N CYS A 414 -14.67 -11.86 16.63
CA CYS A 414 -14.30 -11.84 15.20
C CYS A 414 -12.78 -11.80 14.92
N GLY A 415 -11.93 -11.88 15.95
CA GLY A 415 -10.46 -11.83 15.85
C GLY A 415 -9.84 -10.67 16.62
N ARG A 416 -8.51 -10.55 16.53
CA ARG A 416 -7.78 -9.40 17.08
C ARG A 416 -7.97 -8.19 16.18
N VAL A 417 -8.54 -7.12 16.73
CA VAL A 417 -8.88 -5.89 16.00
C VAL A 417 -7.91 -4.79 16.36
N GLY A 418 -7.23 -4.23 15.36
CA GLY A 418 -6.44 -3.02 15.48
C GLY A 418 -7.28 -1.78 15.20
N LEU A 419 -7.14 -0.74 16.03
CA LEU A 419 -7.91 0.50 15.89
C LEU A 419 -7.08 1.56 15.16
N LEU A 420 -7.71 2.17 14.15
CA LEU A 420 -7.23 3.37 13.46
C LEU A 420 -8.33 4.42 13.47
N LEU A 421 -7.98 5.69 13.21
CA LEU A 421 -8.94 6.77 13.11
C LEU A 421 -8.53 7.75 12.01
N GLY A 422 -9.42 8.02 11.06
CA GLY A 422 -9.25 9.02 10.00
C GLY A 422 -7.88 8.98 9.32
N GLU A 423 -7.10 10.03 9.52
CA GLU A 423 -5.76 10.24 8.93
C GLU A 423 -4.75 9.12 9.23
N ASP A 424 -4.92 8.35 10.31
CA ASP A 424 -4.03 7.22 10.60
C ASP A 424 -4.00 6.20 9.45
N LEU A 425 -5.12 6.03 8.72
CA LEU A 425 -5.19 5.14 7.55
C LEU A 425 -4.31 5.62 6.39
N LEU A 426 -4.05 6.92 6.30
CA LEU A 426 -3.20 7.50 5.26
C LEU A 426 -1.72 7.17 5.48
N ILE A 427 -1.34 6.87 6.72
CA ILE A 427 0.03 6.54 7.12
C ILE A 427 0.28 5.04 6.92
N PRO A 428 1.09 4.62 5.92
CA PRO A 428 1.27 3.20 5.62
C PRO A 428 1.92 2.42 6.76
N GLU A 429 2.74 3.06 7.59
CA GLU A 429 3.34 2.44 8.77
C GLU A 429 2.29 1.95 9.79
N ALA A 430 1.15 2.64 9.92
CA ALA A 430 0.14 2.37 10.95
C ALA A 430 -0.47 0.97 10.80
N GLY A 431 -0.97 0.65 9.60
CA GLY A 431 -1.52 -0.68 9.31
C GLY A 431 -0.48 -1.79 9.45
N ARG A 432 0.79 -1.51 9.09
CA ARG A 432 1.88 -2.48 9.24
C ARG A 432 2.21 -2.77 10.69
N ILE A 433 2.24 -1.75 11.54
CA ILE A 433 2.52 -1.91 12.97
C ILE A 433 1.44 -2.78 13.62
N LEU A 434 0.17 -2.48 13.38
CA LEU A 434 -0.94 -3.27 13.92
C LEU A 434 -0.95 -4.71 13.37
N ALA A 435 -0.61 -4.91 12.10
CA ALA A 435 -0.44 -6.25 11.54
C ALA A 435 0.64 -7.06 12.29
N LEU A 436 1.75 -6.42 12.68
CA LEU A 436 2.82 -7.05 13.46
C LEU A 436 2.41 -7.38 14.90
N GLU A 437 1.35 -6.75 15.42
CA GLU A 437 0.75 -7.07 16.72
C GLU A 437 -0.28 -8.22 16.66
N GLY A 438 -0.38 -8.87 15.50
CA GLY A 438 -1.23 -10.04 15.31
C GLY A 438 -2.66 -9.70 14.93
N CYS A 439 -2.93 -8.46 14.49
CA CYS A 439 -4.27 -8.06 14.08
C CYS A 439 -4.75 -8.83 12.84
N ASP A 440 -5.99 -9.32 12.94
CA ASP A 440 -6.71 -9.99 11.86
C ASP A 440 -7.54 -9.00 11.03
N LEU A 441 -8.03 -7.96 11.70
CA LEU A 441 -8.91 -6.92 11.19
C LEU A 441 -8.40 -5.55 11.67
N LEU A 442 -8.41 -4.57 10.78
CA LEU A 442 -8.36 -3.16 11.14
C LEU A 442 -9.77 -2.59 11.14
N ALA A 443 -10.10 -1.79 12.14
CA ALA A 443 -11.34 -1.03 12.20
C ALA A 443 -11.03 0.46 12.21
N CYS A 444 -11.54 1.19 11.22
CA CYS A 444 -11.20 2.58 10.97
C CYS A 444 -12.46 3.43 10.74
N PRO A 445 -12.97 4.08 11.80
CA PRO A 445 -13.82 5.26 11.64
C PRO A 445 -13.06 6.36 10.91
N ALA A 446 -13.69 7.02 9.94
CA ALA A 446 -13.05 8.00 9.08
C ALA A 446 -14.01 9.09 8.60
N ALA A 447 -13.43 10.24 8.23
CA ALA A 447 -14.04 11.31 7.46
C ALA A 447 -13.03 11.83 6.40
N LEU A 448 -12.52 10.92 5.57
CA LEU A 448 -11.45 11.17 4.60
C LEU A 448 -11.98 11.67 3.25
N GLY A 449 -11.35 12.72 2.75
CA GLY A 449 -11.56 13.26 1.40
C GLY A 449 -10.50 12.88 0.38
N GLU A 450 -9.35 12.39 0.81
CA GLU A 450 -8.22 12.04 -0.04
C GLU A 450 -7.52 10.76 0.44
N PRO A 451 -6.84 10.02 -0.46
CA PRO A 451 -6.84 10.21 -1.90
C PRO A 451 -8.19 9.78 -2.50
N LEU A 452 -8.65 10.51 -3.52
CA LEU A 452 -9.89 10.15 -4.20
C LEU A 452 -9.77 8.79 -4.90
N PRO A 453 -10.84 7.98 -4.89
CA PRO A 453 -10.86 6.75 -5.69
C PRO A 453 -10.61 7.06 -7.17
N LEU A 454 -9.81 6.23 -7.83
CA LEU A 454 -9.54 6.37 -9.26
C LEU A 454 -10.23 5.27 -10.05
N ALA A 455 -10.96 5.70 -11.08
CA ALA A 455 -11.59 4.81 -12.03
C ALA A 455 -10.59 4.26 -13.05
N HIS A 456 -10.91 3.11 -13.62
CA HIS A 456 -10.20 2.52 -14.74
C HIS A 456 -11.18 2.16 -15.85
N SER A 457 -10.86 2.49 -17.10
CA SER A 457 -11.73 2.27 -18.27
C SER A 457 -11.87 0.79 -18.67
N GLY A 458 -10.92 -0.02 -18.25
CA GLY A 458 -10.83 -1.46 -18.56
C GLY A 458 -9.53 -1.76 -19.30
N THR A 459 -9.22 -3.03 -19.49
CA THR A 459 -8.06 -3.48 -20.25
C THR A 459 -8.50 -4.39 -21.39
N VAL A 460 -7.84 -4.26 -22.54
CA VAL A 460 -8.00 -5.20 -23.66
C VAL A 460 -7.12 -6.44 -23.51
N ILE A 461 -6.17 -6.43 -22.57
CA ILE A 461 -5.32 -7.57 -22.27
C ILE A 461 -6.18 -8.67 -21.65
N ARG A 462 -6.11 -9.85 -22.24
CA ARG A 462 -6.78 -11.03 -21.69
C ARG A 462 -6.06 -11.43 -20.42
N HIS A 463 -6.78 -11.98 -19.45
CA HIS A 463 -6.18 -12.61 -18.29
C HIS A 463 -6.55 -14.10 -18.25
N ASN A 464 -5.65 -14.92 -17.74
CA ASN A 464 -5.79 -16.38 -17.61
C ASN A 464 -6.49 -16.83 -16.31
N TYR A 465 -6.96 -15.87 -15.50
CA TYR A 465 -7.71 -16.04 -14.24
C TYR A 465 -8.97 -15.17 -14.30
N PRO A 466 -9.97 -15.35 -13.41
CA PRO A 466 -11.20 -14.55 -13.38
C PRO A 466 -10.97 -13.11 -12.87
N ILE A 467 -10.04 -12.39 -13.48
CA ILE A 467 -9.72 -11.00 -13.22
C ILE A 467 -10.66 -10.15 -14.10
N PRO A 468 -11.48 -9.27 -13.50
CA PRO A 468 -12.35 -8.39 -14.26
C PRO A 468 -11.56 -7.47 -15.19
N THR A 469 -11.88 -7.50 -16.48
CA THR A 469 -11.21 -6.67 -17.51
C THR A 469 -11.99 -5.42 -17.90
N GLY A 470 -13.30 -5.38 -17.58
CA GLY A 470 -14.17 -4.24 -17.88
C GLY A 470 -13.82 -2.98 -17.08
N ALA A 471 -14.57 -1.91 -17.29
CA ALA A 471 -14.42 -0.69 -16.51
C ALA A 471 -14.71 -0.92 -15.01
N ASP A 472 -14.05 -0.15 -14.16
CA ASP A 472 -14.28 -0.15 -12.71
C ASP A 472 -14.13 1.27 -12.17
N PRO A 473 -15.21 1.87 -11.64
CA PRO A 473 -15.16 3.23 -11.11
C PRO A 473 -14.33 3.34 -9.83
N LEU A 474 -14.02 2.23 -9.17
CA LEU A 474 -13.31 2.17 -7.88
C LEU A 474 -12.07 1.27 -7.99
N HIS A 475 -11.33 1.38 -9.10
CA HIS A 475 -10.16 0.56 -9.38
C HIS A 475 -9.04 0.80 -8.36
N CYS A 476 -8.65 2.06 -8.14
CA CYS A 476 -7.74 2.43 -7.07
C CYS A 476 -8.55 2.93 -5.87
N LEU A 477 -8.39 2.25 -4.73
CA LEU A 477 -9.08 2.58 -3.49
C LEU A 477 -8.15 2.27 -2.33
N LEU A 478 -7.73 3.30 -1.58
CA LEU A 478 -6.70 3.18 -0.54
C LEU A 478 -7.01 2.10 0.53
N PRO A 479 -8.24 2.01 1.09
CA PRO A 479 -8.61 0.93 2.00
C PRO A 479 -8.28 -0.48 1.49
N ARG A 480 -8.50 -0.73 0.19
CA ARG A 480 -8.19 -2.03 -0.42
C ARG A 480 -6.68 -2.32 -0.42
N VAL A 481 -5.88 -1.31 -0.74
CA VAL A 481 -4.41 -1.42 -0.74
C VAL A 481 -3.90 -1.66 0.69
N ARG A 482 -4.43 -0.92 1.67
CA ARG A 482 -4.10 -1.08 3.10
C ARG A 482 -4.44 -2.47 3.64
N ALA A 483 -5.56 -3.04 3.20
CA ALA A 483 -5.97 -4.39 3.57
C ALA A 483 -5.00 -5.45 3.00
N GLY A 484 -4.76 -5.38 1.69
CA GLY A 484 -3.92 -6.34 0.96
C GLY A 484 -2.46 -6.34 1.41
N GLU A 485 -1.82 -5.17 1.49
CA GLU A 485 -0.37 -5.07 1.82
C GLU A 485 -0.03 -5.58 3.24
N ASN A 486 -1.01 -5.55 4.14
CA ASN A 486 -0.89 -5.99 5.53
C ASN A 486 -1.51 -7.37 5.80
N ASN A 487 -2.05 -8.03 4.76
CA ASN A 487 -2.80 -9.27 4.84
C ASN A 487 -3.80 -9.30 6.00
N LEU A 488 -4.68 -8.30 6.07
CA LEU A 488 -5.72 -8.19 7.09
C LEU A 488 -7.03 -7.77 6.46
N TRP A 489 -8.12 -8.07 7.14
CA TRP A 489 -9.38 -7.43 6.82
C TRP A 489 -9.30 -5.95 7.19
N LEU A 490 -10.04 -5.09 6.48
CA LEU A 490 -10.23 -3.70 6.88
C LEU A 490 -11.70 -3.34 6.84
N ALA A 491 -12.25 -2.96 7.99
CA ALA A 491 -13.56 -2.33 8.13
C ALA A 491 -13.38 -0.80 8.16
N PHE A 492 -13.60 -0.16 7.02
CA PHE A 492 -13.46 1.29 6.84
C PHE A 492 -14.85 1.93 6.79
N ALA A 493 -15.16 2.73 7.81
CA ALA A 493 -16.42 3.46 7.91
C ALA A 493 -16.13 4.95 7.71
N ASN A 494 -16.38 5.44 6.51
CA ASN A 494 -16.16 6.83 6.13
C ASN A 494 -17.46 7.62 6.18
N SER A 495 -17.43 8.87 6.61
CA SER A 495 -18.58 9.77 6.47
C SER A 495 -18.78 10.13 4.99
N CYS A 496 -20.02 10.40 4.59
CA CYS A 496 -20.30 11.00 3.28
C CYS A 496 -20.70 12.45 3.54
N ASP A 497 -19.80 13.39 3.29
CA ASP A 497 -20.08 14.80 3.52
C ASP A 497 -19.37 15.65 2.47
N ALA A 498 -20.12 16.07 1.47
CA ALA A 498 -19.61 16.91 0.40
C ALA A 498 -19.14 18.30 0.90
N GLN A 499 -19.68 18.80 2.02
CA GLN A 499 -19.26 20.09 2.59
C GLN A 499 -17.95 19.96 3.38
N ALA A 500 -17.77 18.85 4.11
CA ALA A 500 -16.52 18.53 4.79
C ALA A 500 -15.47 17.88 3.88
N GLY A 501 -15.82 17.59 2.62
CA GLY A 501 -14.92 17.03 1.62
C GLY A 501 -14.74 15.50 1.68
N SER A 502 -15.52 14.79 2.50
CA SER A 502 -15.40 13.32 2.65
C SER A 502 -16.17 12.57 1.56
N PHE A 503 -15.52 11.61 0.89
CA PHE A 503 -16.06 10.95 -0.30
C PHE A 503 -17.01 9.77 0.00
N GLY A 504 -17.19 9.38 1.27
CA GLY A 504 -17.94 8.18 1.63
C GLY A 504 -17.22 6.90 1.20
N ILE A 505 -17.93 5.99 0.53
CA ILE A 505 -17.44 4.67 0.07
C ILE A 505 -16.89 3.86 1.25
N SER A 506 -17.68 3.79 2.32
CA SER A 506 -17.44 2.85 3.41
C SER A 506 -17.47 1.42 2.89
N GLY A 507 -16.65 0.54 3.47
CA GLY A 507 -16.60 -0.84 3.04
C GLY A 507 -15.78 -1.75 3.95
N ILE A 508 -15.91 -3.04 3.68
CA ILE A 508 -15.11 -4.10 4.26
C ILE A 508 -14.27 -4.69 3.13
N TYR A 509 -12.95 -4.70 3.31
CA TYR A 509 -11.98 -5.06 2.28
C TYR A 509 -11.17 -6.28 2.69
N GLY A 510 -10.98 -7.20 1.74
CA GLY A 510 -10.30 -8.46 1.93
C GLY A 510 -8.77 -8.37 2.03
N PRO A 511 -8.14 -9.40 2.61
CA PRO A 511 -6.71 -9.44 2.94
C PRO A 511 -5.79 -9.90 1.81
N ASP A 512 -6.35 -10.52 0.77
CA ASP A 512 -5.56 -11.11 -0.32
C ASP A 512 -5.53 -10.18 -1.53
N THR A 513 -4.34 -9.68 -1.85
CA THR A 513 -4.14 -8.79 -2.98
C THR A 513 -4.17 -9.48 -4.35
N PHE A 514 -4.02 -10.81 -4.38
CA PHE A 514 -3.92 -11.59 -5.61
C PHE A 514 -5.22 -12.34 -5.92
N ALA A 515 -6.22 -12.29 -5.02
CA ALA A 515 -7.49 -12.97 -5.19
C ALA A 515 -8.51 -12.15 -5.99
N PHE A 516 -9.06 -12.76 -7.04
CA PHE A 516 -10.17 -12.23 -7.84
C PHE A 516 -11.31 -13.26 -7.99
N PRO A 517 -12.59 -12.84 -7.96
CA PRO A 517 -13.05 -11.48 -7.65
C PRO A 517 -12.68 -11.08 -6.23
N ARG A 518 -12.46 -9.78 -6.01
CA ARG A 518 -12.04 -9.26 -4.71
C ARG A 518 -13.14 -9.54 -3.68
N ASN A 519 -12.75 -10.01 -2.50
CA ASN A 519 -13.67 -10.25 -1.41
C ASN A 519 -13.89 -8.94 -0.63
N GLU A 520 -14.92 -8.18 -1.03
CA GLU A 520 -15.20 -6.86 -0.46
C GLU A 520 -16.69 -6.51 -0.57
N ALA A 521 -17.18 -5.69 0.36
CA ALA A 521 -18.53 -5.14 0.34
C ALA A 521 -18.48 -3.63 0.64
N LYS A 522 -19.30 -2.81 -0.04
CA LYS A 522 -19.17 -1.35 -0.03
C LYS A 522 -20.53 -0.64 -0.04
N VAL A 523 -20.60 0.53 0.60
CA VAL A 523 -21.73 1.47 0.49
C VAL A 523 -21.36 2.54 -0.54
N VAL A 524 -21.99 2.49 -1.72
CA VAL A 524 -21.75 3.47 -2.80
C VAL A 524 -22.78 4.60 -2.84
N GLN A 525 -23.86 4.46 -2.07
CA GLN A 525 -24.89 5.50 -1.90
C GLN A 525 -24.41 6.54 -0.87
N ALA A 526 -25.15 7.65 -0.74
CA ALA A 526 -24.79 8.69 0.24
C ALA A 526 -24.82 8.16 1.68
N GLU A 527 -25.83 7.34 2.01
CA GLU A 527 -26.02 6.79 3.33
C GLU A 527 -26.39 5.31 3.25
N GLY A 528 -25.90 4.50 4.19
CA GLY A 528 -26.23 3.09 4.25
C GLY A 528 -25.31 2.29 5.15
N MET A 529 -25.50 0.98 5.12
CA MET A 529 -24.68 0.03 5.85
C MET A 529 -24.47 -1.19 4.95
N VAL A 530 -23.31 -1.81 5.07
CA VAL A 530 -23.02 -3.07 4.40
C VAL A 530 -22.42 -4.07 5.39
N THR A 531 -22.67 -5.35 5.15
CA THR A 531 -22.09 -6.45 5.91
C THR A 531 -21.26 -7.35 5.02
N LEU A 532 -20.22 -7.97 5.58
CA LEU A 532 -19.43 -9.00 4.92
C LEU A 532 -19.04 -10.10 5.93
N THR A 533 -19.12 -11.36 5.50
CA THR A 533 -18.61 -12.48 6.29
C THR A 533 -17.10 -12.51 6.08
N ILE A 534 -16.36 -12.19 7.13
CA ILE A 534 -14.90 -12.29 7.16
C ILE A 534 -14.48 -13.67 7.68
N ASP A 535 -13.30 -14.11 7.29
CA ASP A 535 -12.70 -15.36 7.76
C ASP A 535 -11.32 -15.07 8.35
N THR A 536 -11.13 -15.42 9.62
CA THR A 536 -9.85 -15.26 10.34
C THR A 536 -9.06 -16.57 10.43
N GLY A 537 -9.47 -17.58 9.64
CA GLY A 537 -8.86 -18.90 9.56
C GLY A 537 -9.42 -19.90 10.56
N ASP A 538 -9.00 -21.15 10.43
CA ASP A 538 -9.35 -22.24 11.35
C ASP A 538 -8.31 -22.36 12.47
N SER A 539 -8.77 -22.68 13.68
CA SER A 539 -7.94 -22.98 14.86
C SER A 539 -7.61 -24.48 15.00
N SER A 540 -8.09 -25.33 14.10
CA SER A 540 -7.91 -26.79 14.16
C SER A 540 -6.48 -27.26 13.87
N THR A 541 -5.65 -26.42 13.24
CA THR A 541 -4.26 -26.74 12.92
C THR A 541 -3.31 -25.75 13.58
N PRO A 542 -2.13 -26.19 14.08
CA PRO A 542 -1.17 -25.27 14.68
C PRO A 542 -0.61 -24.28 13.66
N TYR A 543 -0.48 -24.65 12.39
CA TYR A 543 0.00 -23.77 11.31
C TYR A 543 -1.18 -23.15 10.55
N PRO A 544 -1.38 -21.82 10.60
CA PRO A 544 -2.48 -21.20 9.90
C PRO A 544 -2.35 -21.34 8.38
N THR A 545 -3.44 -21.73 7.74
CA THR A 545 -3.54 -21.83 6.27
C THR A 545 -4.12 -20.56 5.64
N HIS A 546 -4.87 -19.77 6.42
CA HIS A 546 -5.52 -18.56 5.95
C HIS A 546 -4.54 -17.37 5.92
N VAL A 547 -4.59 -16.58 4.84
CA VAL A 547 -3.67 -15.46 4.57
C VAL A 547 -3.62 -14.42 5.71
N VAL A 548 -4.75 -14.22 6.41
CA VAL A 548 -4.85 -13.26 7.52
C VAL A 548 -3.97 -13.62 8.70
N ARG A 549 -3.88 -14.92 9.01
CA ARG A 549 -3.08 -15.42 10.12
C ARG A 549 -1.67 -15.75 9.67
N ARG A 550 -1.51 -16.28 8.45
CA ARG A 550 -0.19 -16.61 7.87
C ARG A 550 0.65 -15.36 7.56
N LYS A 551 -0.01 -14.28 7.14
CA LYS A 551 0.58 -12.97 6.83
C LYS A 551 1.75 -13.01 5.84
N ASP A 552 1.55 -13.60 4.67
CA ASP A 552 2.63 -13.83 3.69
C ASP A 552 3.48 -12.61 3.36
N LEU A 553 2.86 -11.45 3.12
CA LEU A 553 3.57 -10.21 2.84
C LEU A 553 4.25 -9.65 4.09
N VAL A 554 3.69 -9.85 5.29
CA VAL A 554 4.36 -9.44 6.54
C VAL A 554 5.57 -10.34 6.82
N LEU A 555 5.46 -11.63 6.52
CA LEU A 555 6.52 -12.63 6.71
C LEU A 555 7.75 -12.34 5.84
N MET A 556 7.54 -11.88 4.61
CA MET A 556 8.61 -11.62 3.65
C MET A 556 9.39 -10.31 3.90
N ARG A 557 9.03 -9.54 4.93
CA ARG A 557 9.70 -8.27 5.27
C ARG A 557 11.17 -8.47 5.62
N GLN A 558 11.95 -7.42 5.41
CA GLN A 558 13.40 -7.39 5.62
C GLN A 558 13.81 -6.29 6.63
N PRO A 559 13.47 -6.45 7.92
CA PRO A 559 13.64 -5.39 8.93
C PRO A 559 15.08 -4.94 9.15
N HIS A 560 16.08 -5.73 8.73
CA HIS A 560 17.49 -5.32 8.80
C HIS A 560 17.80 -4.09 7.92
N TYR A 561 16.97 -3.76 6.92
CA TYR A 561 17.09 -2.52 6.14
C TYR A 561 16.32 -1.32 6.73
N TYR A 562 15.47 -1.51 7.75
CA TYR A 562 14.42 -0.54 8.08
C TYR A 562 14.83 0.52 9.10
N ARG A 563 16.11 0.58 9.51
CA ARG A 563 16.59 1.51 10.55
C ARG A 563 16.23 2.97 10.25
N ALA A 564 16.29 3.40 8.99
CA ALA A 564 15.96 4.77 8.61
C ALA A 564 14.46 5.11 8.82
N LEU A 565 13.57 4.12 8.83
CA LEU A 565 12.14 4.34 9.03
C LEU A 565 11.79 4.71 10.47
N VAL A 566 12.59 4.28 11.43
CA VAL A 566 12.33 4.47 12.87
C VAL A 566 13.25 5.52 13.51
N ALA A 567 14.21 6.04 12.74
CA ALA A 567 15.09 7.10 13.21
C ALA A 567 14.34 8.44 13.29
N ARG A 568 14.47 9.13 14.42
CA ARG A 568 14.12 10.55 14.49
C ARG A 568 15.11 11.30 13.59
N ARG A 569 14.63 12.14 12.68
CA ARG A 569 15.53 13.06 11.97
C ARG A 569 16.22 13.94 13.03
N PRO A 570 17.54 14.18 12.95
CA PRO A 570 18.16 15.19 13.78
C PRO A 570 17.42 16.51 13.56
N THR A 571 16.95 17.12 14.66
CA THR A 571 16.31 18.45 14.66
C THR A 571 17.27 19.52 14.20
#